data_AF-A0A227PBL2-F1
#
_entry.id   AF-A0A227PBL2-F1
#
_cell.length_a   1.000
_cell.length_b   1.000
_cell.length_c   1.000
_cell.angle_alpha   90.00
_cell.angle_beta   90.00
_cell.angle_gamma   90.00
#
_symmetry.space_group_name_H-M   'P 1'
#
loop_
_entity.id
_entity.type
_entity.pdbx_description
1 polymer ?
#
loop_
_entity_poly.entity_id
_entity_poly.type
_entity_poly.pdbx_seq_one_letter_code
_entity_poly.pdbx_strand_id
1 'polypeptide(L)' 'MEYRSRYEVGDFAQHTVFLETAHPIKFLDVVERALGITLPIPEQIESVINEDKVSVKIKTYEELKAFLG' A
#
# COMPACT_ATOMS: atom_id res chain seq x y z
N MET A 1 -31.60 -12.21 -44.78
CA MET A 1 -30.45 -12.98 -44.28
C MET A 1 -30.09 -12.41 -42.92
N GLU A 2 -30.49 -13.11 -41.86
CA GLU A 2 -30.13 -12.77 -40.48
C GLU A 2 -28.71 -13.26 -40.18
N TYR A 3 -27.83 -12.37 -39.75
CA TYR A 3 -26.57 -12.75 -39.12
C TYR A 3 -26.65 -12.35 -37.64
N ARG A 4 -27.38 -13.12 -36.84
CA ARG A 4 -27.36 -12.98 -35.38
C ARG A 4 -26.09 -13.65 -34.88
N SER A 5 -25.13 -12.83 -34.46
CA SER A 5 -24.00 -13.27 -33.65
C SER A 5 -24.54 -13.82 -32.32
N ARG A 6 -24.48 -15.14 -32.17
CA ARG A 6 -24.67 -15.82 -30.88
C ARG A 6 -23.33 -15.79 -30.15
N TYR A 7 -23.12 -14.76 -29.34
CA TYR A 7 -22.28 -14.90 -28.16
C TYR A 7 -23.23 -15.00 -26.98
N GLU A 8 -23.33 -16.21 -26.42
CA GLU A 8 -23.95 -16.40 -25.11
C GLU A 8 -23.00 -15.78 -24.08
N VAL A 9 -23.45 -14.74 -23.39
CA VAL A 9 -22.75 -14.21 -22.21
C VAL A 9 -22.93 -15.25 -21.11
N GLY A 10 -21.97 -16.14 -20.97
CA GLY A 10 -21.92 -17.09 -19.86
C GLY A 10 -21.88 -16.35 -18.53
N ASP A 11 -22.53 -16.89 -17.51
CA ASP A 11 -22.46 -16.36 -16.14
C ASP A 11 -21.07 -16.66 -15.55
N PHE A 12 -20.16 -15.69 -15.67
CA PHE A 12 -18.78 -15.77 -15.17
C PHE A 12 -18.70 -15.37 -13.70
N ALA A 13 -19.59 -15.88 -12.85
CA ALA A 13 -19.56 -15.61 -11.42
C ALA A 13 -18.36 -16.29 -10.72
N GLN A 14 -17.15 -15.75 -10.94
CA GLN A 14 -15.92 -16.14 -10.26
C GLN A 14 -15.64 -15.21 -9.08
N HIS A 15 -15.39 -15.80 -7.93
CA HIS A 15 -14.92 -15.07 -6.75
C HIS A 15 -13.40 -14.86 -6.87
N THR A 16 -12.99 -13.60 -6.84
CA THR A 16 -11.57 -13.20 -6.83
C THR A 16 -11.25 -12.52 -5.51
N VAL A 17 -10.13 -12.90 -4.89
CA VAL A 17 -9.64 -12.30 -3.65
C VAL A 17 -8.35 -11.55 -3.96
N PHE A 18 -8.28 -10.31 -3.48
CA PHE A 18 -7.06 -9.51 -3.48
C PHE A 18 -6.57 -9.38 -2.05
N LEU A 19 -5.28 -9.66 -1.83
CA LEU A 19 -4.63 -9.45 -0.55
C LEU A 19 -3.92 -8.09 -0.60
N GLU A 20 -4.47 -7.12 0.13
CA GLU A 20 -3.78 -5.88 0.39
C GLU A 20 -2.66 -6.13 1.41
N THR A 21 -1.43 -5.77 1.07
CA THR A 21 -0.26 -6.05 1.90
C THR A 21 0.06 -4.92 2.89
N ALA A 22 -0.61 -3.77 2.76
CA ALA A 22 -0.36 -2.58 3.57
C ALA A 22 -1.54 -1.61 3.54
N HIS A 23 -1.86 -1.00 4.69
CA HIS A 23 -2.90 0.02 4.78
C HIS A 23 -2.50 1.31 4.01
N PRO A 24 -3.44 2.01 3.32
CA PRO A 24 -3.14 3.16 2.46
C PRO A 24 -2.43 4.33 3.14
N ILE A 25 -2.65 4.50 4.45
CA ILE A 25 -2.01 5.53 5.29
C ILE A 25 -0.46 5.48 5.23
N LYS A 26 0.12 4.30 4.94
CA LYS A 26 1.58 4.12 4.79
C LYS A 26 2.14 4.82 3.55
N PHE A 27 1.27 5.26 2.63
CA PHE A 27 1.61 5.91 1.36
C PHE A 27 0.77 7.18 1.14
N LEU A 28 0.57 7.95 2.22
CA LEU A 28 -0.33 9.12 2.25
C LEU A 28 -0.12 10.07 1.07
N ASP A 29 1.13 10.44 0.77
CA ASP A 29 1.51 11.38 -0.28
C ASP A 29 1.14 10.90 -1.71
N VAL A 30 1.12 9.60 -1.94
CA VAL A 30 0.74 8.98 -3.21
C VAL A 30 -0.78 8.86 -3.30
N VAL A 31 -1.41 8.35 -2.25
CA VAL A 31 -2.85 8.04 -2.24
C VAL A 31 -3.69 9.32 -2.29
N GLU A 32 -3.39 10.32 -1.47
CA GLU A 32 -4.14 11.58 -1.47
C GLU A 32 -4.03 12.31 -2.80
N ARG A 33 -2.85 12.29 -3.42
CA ARG A 33 -2.62 12.89 -4.75
C ARG A 33 -3.40 12.15 -5.85
N ALA A 34 -3.43 10.83 -5.79
CA ALA A 34 -4.08 10.00 -6.81
C ALA A 34 -5.60 10.06 -6.72
N LEU A 35 -6.14 10.17 -5.50
CA LEU A 35 -7.59 10.10 -5.25
C LEU A 35 -8.23 11.45 -4.95
N GLY A 36 -7.43 12.49 -4.67
CA GLY A 36 -7.93 13.82 -4.31
C GLY A 36 -8.69 13.87 -2.97
N ILE A 37 -8.38 12.95 -2.06
CA ILE A 37 -9.00 12.85 -0.73
C ILE A 37 -7.98 13.09 0.36
N THR A 38 -8.45 13.43 1.57
CA THR A 38 -7.65 13.40 2.79
C THR A 38 -7.98 12.14 3.58
N LEU A 39 -6.96 11.39 4.01
CA LEU A 39 -7.17 10.20 4.82
C LEU A 39 -7.10 10.53 6.31
N PRO A 40 -8.05 10.04 7.14
CA PRO A 40 -7.94 10.20 8.59
C PRO A 40 -6.78 9.35 9.12
N ILE A 41 -6.01 9.90 10.05
CA ILE A 41 -4.97 9.16 10.77
C ILE A 41 -5.66 8.25 11.79
N PRO A 42 -5.38 6.93 11.79
CA PRO A 42 -5.88 6.04 12.82
C PRO A 42 -5.29 6.39 14.21
N GLU A 43 -6.13 6.38 15.26
CA GLU A 43 -5.72 6.67 16.65
C GLU A 43 -4.48 5.87 17.08
N GLN A 44 -4.33 4.63 16.60
CA GLN A 44 -3.23 3.73 16.93
C GLN A 44 -1.85 4.24 16.51
N ILE A 45 -1.77 5.17 15.54
CA ILE A 45 -0.50 5.69 15.02
C ILE A 45 -0.30 7.19 15.29
N GLU A 46 -1.25 7.86 15.95
CA GLU A 46 -1.14 9.29 16.28
C GLU A 46 0.05 9.59 17.21
N SER A 47 0.37 8.67 18.12
CA SER A 47 1.49 8.83 19.04
C SER A 47 2.85 8.72 18.37
N VAL A 48 2.97 7.89 17.32
CA VAL A 48 4.27 7.62 16.66
C VAL A 48 4.54 8.55 15.48
N ILE A 49 3.52 9.16 14.89
CA ILE A 49 3.69 9.98 13.67
C ILE A 49 4.38 11.31 13.96
N ASN A 50 4.31 11.80 15.20
CA ASN A 50 4.92 13.05 15.64
C ASN A 50 6.27 12.86 16.33
N GLU A 51 6.76 11.63 16.46
CA GLU A 51 8.03 11.33 17.10
C GLU A 51 9.21 11.76 16.21
N ASP A 52 10.29 12.19 16.86
CA ASP A 52 11.51 12.55 16.16
C ASP A 52 12.15 11.32 15.53
N LYS A 53 12.43 11.41 14.23
CA LYS A 53 13.09 10.31 13.51
C LYS A 53 14.52 10.13 14.00
N VAL A 54 14.76 9.06 14.74
CA VAL A 54 16.11 8.58 15.08
C VAL A 54 16.56 7.56 14.03
N SER A 55 17.62 7.87 13.29
CA SER A 55 18.18 7.01 12.25
C SER A 55 19.70 7.11 12.23
N VAL A 56 20.39 5.96 12.29
CA VAL A 56 21.84 5.88 12.11
C VAL A 56 22.13 5.48 10.66
N LYS A 57 22.87 6.32 9.93
CA LYS A 57 23.29 6.01 8.56
C LYS A 57 24.50 5.08 8.59
N ILE A 58 24.38 3.93 7.95
CA ILE A 58 25.43 2.92 7.83
C ILE A 58 25.63 2.63 6.35
N LYS A 59 26.88 2.65 5.88
CA LYS A 59 27.24 2.47 4.46
C LYS A 59 27.92 1.15 4.18
N THR A 60 28.63 0.59 5.16
CA THR A 60 29.45 -0.61 4.98
C THR A 60 29.05 -1.70 5.97
N TYR A 61 29.42 -2.94 5.63
CA TYR A 61 29.17 -4.08 6.52
C TYR A 61 30.01 -4.00 7.79
N GLU A 62 31.22 -3.45 7.70
CA GLU A 62 32.12 -3.22 8.83
C GLU A 62 31.53 -2.19 9.81
N GLU A 63 30.97 -1.09 9.29
CA GLU A 63 30.23 -0.11 10.09
C GLU A 63 29.00 -0.75 10.76
N LEU A 64 28.27 -1.61 10.05
CA LEU A 64 27.12 -2.34 10.62
C LEU A 64 27.53 -3.24 11.77
N LYS A 65 28.59 -4.04 11.59
CA LYS A 65 29.14 -4.92 12.64
C LYS A 65 29.57 -4.11 13.85
N ALA A 66 30.27 -3.00 13.65
CA ALA A 66 30.70 -2.13 14.74
C ALA A 66 29.53 -1.48 15.50
N PHE A 67 28.42 -1.18 14.81
CA PHE A 67 27.22 -0.63 15.45
C PHE A 67 26.46 -1.66 16.28
N LEU A 68 26.37 -2.92 15.81
CA LEU A 68 25.60 -3.97 16.46
C LEU A 68 26.34 -4.67 17.61
N GLY A 69 27.68 -4.72 17.56
CA GLY A 69 28.52 -5.35 18.60
C GLY A 69 28.37 -6.85 18.67
#